data_AF-A0A8C5PFE8-F1
#
_entry.id   AF-A0A8C5PFE8-F1
#
_cell.length_a   1.000
_cell.length_b   1.000
_cell.length_c   1.000
_cell.angle_alpha   90.00
_cell.angle_beta   90.00
_cell.angle_gamma   90.00
#
_symmetry.space_group_name_H-M   'P 1'
#
loop_
_entity.id
_entity.type
_entity.pdbx_description
1 polymer ?
#
loop_
_entity_poly.entity_id
_entity_poly.type
_entity_poly.pdbx_seq_one_letter_code
_entity_poly.pdbx_strand_id
1 'polypeptide(L)'
;MGDSSSKTRVSFEADENDNITVVKRIRLSDNVINRMREPSSPAPKPRTPPQSQYTPQPSEAESQKRFEQGRFIVQDEIGKALERERAAATELTREERLKAKSFAKKLEEKERELKRQDEFHMDQLARLEERSPNSAVLPTEPPTIFHRCSTLASHYLQCYMHQVLL
;
A
#
# COMPACT_ATOMS: atom_id res chain seq x y z
N MET A 1 8.16 22.58 -42.87
CA MET A 1 7.88 21.27 -42.24
C MET A 1 6.51 21.37 -41.58
N GLY A 2 5.57 20.51 -41.99
CA GLY A 2 4.14 20.66 -41.70
C GLY A 2 3.72 20.00 -40.39
N ASP A 3 3.18 20.80 -39.47
CA ASP A 3 2.50 20.35 -38.26
C ASP A 3 1.00 20.19 -38.56
N SER A 4 0.59 18.96 -38.86
CA SER A 4 -0.82 18.57 -38.90
C SER A 4 -1.17 17.75 -37.64
N SER A 5 -0.95 18.33 -36.46
CA SER A 5 -1.36 17.72 -35.18
C SER A 5 -2.84 17.97 -34.88
N SER A 6 -3.70 16.97 -35.16
CA SER A 6 -5.06 16.92 -34.62
C SER A 6 -5.01 16.78 -33.09
N LYS A 7 -5.05 17.92 -32.38
CA LYS A 7 -4.99 18.02 -30.91
C LYS A 7 -6.24 17.42 -30.27
N THR A 8 -6.23 16.11 -30.02
CA THR A 8 -7.23 15.44 -29.17
C THR A 8 -7.02 15.88 -27.72
N ARG A 9 -8.07 16.38 -27.08
CA ARG A 9 -8.02 16.83 -25.69
C ARG A 9 -8.62 15.75 -24.81
N VAL A 10 -7.94 15.40 -23.73
CA VAL A 10 -8.42 14.42 -22.74
C VAL A 10 -8.61 15.17 -21.41
N SER A 11 -9.77 14.98 -20.78
CA SER A 11 -10.02 15.44 -19.41
C SER A 11 -10.22 14.24 -18.49
N PHE A 12 -9.64 14.33 -17.30
CA PHE A 12 -9.71 13.32 -16.25
C PHE A 12 -10.53 13.88 -15.09
N GLU A 13 -11.43 13.06 -14.58
CA GLU A 13 -12.23 13.36 -13.40
C GLU A 13 -12.28 12.10 -12.53
N ALA A 14 -12.00 12.27 -11.23
CA ALA A 14 -12.07 11.20 -10.24
C ALA A 14 -13.33 11.38 -9.40
N ASP A 15 -14.08 10.30 -9.22
CA ASP A 15 -15.30 10.30 -8.41
C ASP A 15 -15.01 10.02 -6.91
N GLU A 16 -16.07 9.95 -6.10
CA GLU A 16 -16.00 9.68 -4.65
C GLU A 16 -15.50 8.26 -4.30
N ASN A 17 -15.40 7.38 -5.29
CA ASN A 17 -14.95 6.00 -5.15
C ASN A 17 -13.56 5.78 -5.78
N ASP A 18 -12.79 6.85 -6.01
CA ASP A 18 -11.48 6.84 -6.67
C ASP A 18 -11.49 6.24 -8.09
N ASN A 19 -12.65 6.12 -8.74
CA ASN A 19 -12.70 5.68 -10.12
C ASN A 19 -12.33 6.83 -11.06
N ILE A 20 -11.39 6.57 -11.96
CA ILE A 20 -10.95 7.55 -12.95
C ILE A 20 -11.82 7.44 -14.20
N THR A 21 -12.52 8.51 -14.55
CA THR A 21 -13.22 8.62 -15.83
C THR A 21 -12.41 9.44 -16.83
N VAL A 22 -12.36 8.98 -18.07
CA VAL A 22 -11.54 9.59 -19.14
C VAL A 22 -12.42 10.02 -20.28
N VAL A 23 -12.54 11.33 -20.51
CA VAL A 23 -13.34 11.88 -21.61
C VAL A 23 -12.44 12.41 -22.73
N LYS A 24 -12.51 11.76 -23.89
CA LYS A 24 -11.74 12.14 -25.09
C LYS A 24 -12.57 13.07 -25.99
N ARG A 25 -12.19 14.35 -26.04
CA ARG A 25 -12.80 15.33 -26.95
C ARG A 25 -12.03 15.39 -28.26
N ILE A 26 -12.78 15.30 -29.36
CA ILE A 26 -12.27 15.48 -30.72
C ILE A 26 -12.60 16.91 -31.15
N ARG A 27 -11.57 17.68 -31.49
CA ARG A 27 -11.76 18.98 -32.13
C ARG A 27 -11.85 18.76 -33.64
N LEU A 28 -12.93 19.25 -34.25
CA LEU A 28 -13.04 19.32 -35.69
C LEU A 28 -11.98 20.29 -36.24
N SER A 29 -11.57 20.11 -37.50
CA SER A 29 -10.63 21.03 -38.15
C SER A 29 -11.28 22.38 -38.43
N ASP A 30 -10.50 23.45 -38.53
CA ASP A 30 -11.01 24.79 -38.77
C ASP A 30 -11.83 24.88 -40.08
N ASN A 31 -11.49 24.06 -41.08
CA ASN A 31 -12.25 23.97 -42.33
C ASN A 31 -13.65 23.35 -42.13
N VAL A 32 -13.80 22.34 -41.28
CA VAL A 32 -15.11 21.75 -40.95
C VAL A 32 -15.91 22.71 -40.06
N ILE A 33 -15.25 23.38 -39.12
CA ILE A 33 -15.87 24.37 -38.23
C ILE A 33 -16.43 25.56 -39.02
N ASN A 34 -15.66 26.11 -39.96
CA ASN A 34 -16.11 27.25 -40.77
C ASN A 34 -17.30 26.90 -41.67
N ARG A 35 -17.30 25.69 -42.25
CA ARG A 35 -18.44 25.17 -43.04
C ARG A 35 -19.70 24.93 -42.21
N MET A 36 -19.55 24.54 -40.94
CA MET A 36 -20.68 24.38 -40.02
C MET A 36 -21.19 25.71 -39.45
N ARG A 37 -20.32 26.73 -39.35
CA ARG A 37 -20.63 28.05 -38.79
C ARG A 37 -21.38 28.96 -39.76
N GLU A 38 -21.09 28.88 -41.05
CA GLU A 38 -21.79 29.64 -42.10
C GLU A 38 -22.53 28.67 -43.04
N PRO A 39 -23.84 28.43 -42.85
CA PRO A 39 -24.62 27.78 -43.89
C PRO A 39 -24.82 28.80 -45.01
N SER A 40 -24.24 28.51 -46.17
CA SER A 40 -24.41 29.14 -47.48
C SER A 40 -23.33 30.13 -47.95
N SER A 41 -22.47 29.62 -48.85
CA SER A 41 -22.17 30.32 -50.10
C SER A 41 -21.87 29.27 -51.17
N PRO A 42 -22.51 29.31 -52.36
CA PRO A 42 -22.28 28.32 -53.40
C PRO A 42 -20.87 28.50 -53.98
N ALA A 43 -20.02 27.49 -53.82
CA ALA A 43 -18.73 27.48 -54.50
C ALA A 43 -18.94 27.56 -56.03
N PRO A 44 -18.19 28.40 -56.76
CA PRO A 44 -18.30 28.51 -58.21
C PRO A 44 -17.81 27.24 -58.91
N LYS A 45 -18.45 26.96 -60.05
CA LYS A 45 -18.30 25.81 -60.97
C LYS A 45 -16.84 25.46 -61.36
N PRO A 46 -16.58 24.19 -61.76
CA PRO A 46 -15.25 23.61 -61.82
C PRO A 46 -14.43 24.13 -63.01
N ARG A 47 -13.14 24.39 -62.77
CA ARG A 47 -12.14 24.59 -63.83
C ARG A 47 -11.59 23.23 -64.27
N THR A 48 -11.41 23.12 -65.57
CA THR A 48 -10.87 22.01 -66.37
C THR A 48 -9.58 21.39 -65.80
N PRO A 49 -9.35 20.08 -66.01
CA PRO A 49 -8.20 19.35 -65.45
C PRO A 49 -6.93 19.51 -66.30
N PRO A 50 -5.75 19.74 -65.70
CA PRO A 50 -4.48 19.42 -66.33
C PRO A 50 -4.02 18.02 -65.92
N GLN A 51 -3.92 17.15 -66.93
CA GLN A 51 -2.98 16.04 -67.10
C GLN A 51 -2.46 15.28 -65.86
N SER A 52 -2.96 14.05 -65.74
CA SER A 52 -2.19 12.80 -65.69
C SER A 52 -0.75 12.87 -65.14
N GLN A 53 -0.61 12.77 -63.82
CA GLN A 53 0.46 11.97 -63.22
C GLN A 53 -0.20 10.80 -62.49
N TYR A 54 -0.30 9.67 -63.19
CA TYR A 54 -0.61 8.38 -62.56
C TYR A 54 0.59 7.98 -61.71
N THR A 55 0.63 8.43 -60.46
CA THR A 55 1.14 7.56 -59.41
C THR A 55 0.19 6.36 -59.35
N PRO A 56 0.66 5.10 -59.41
CA PRO A 56 -0.23 3.97 -59.16
C PRO A 56 -0.82 4.16 -57.76
N GLN A 57 -2.10 4.57 -57.69
CA GLN A 57 -2.81 4.52 -56.43
C GLN A 57 -2.92 3.03 -56.09
N PRO A 58 -2.42 2.58 -54.92
CA PRO A 58 -2.58 1.20 -54.51
C PRO A 58 -4.06 0.85 -54.59
N SER A 59 -4.38 -0.28 -55.19
CA SER A 59 -5.78 -0.70 -55.27
C SER A 59 -6.37 -0.76 -53.86
N GLU A 60 -7.65 -0.45 -53.68
CA GLU A 60 -8.32 -0.52 -52.39
C GLU A 60 -8.14 -1.91 -51.74
N ALA A 61 -8.02 -2.95 -52.56
CA ALA A 61 -7.70 -4.32 -52.16
C ALA A 61 -6.30 -4.49 -51.54
N GLU A 62 -5.27 -3.79 -52.04
CA GLU A 62 -3.92 -3.81 -51.46
C GLU A 62 -3.86 -3.03 -50.14
N SER A 63 -4.59 -1.92 -50.06
CA SER A 63 -4.73 -1.13 -48.83
C SER A 63 -5.44 -1.93 -47.73
N GLN A 64 -6.49 -2.67 -48.09
CA GLN A 64 -7.21 -3.56 -47.18
C GLN A 64 -6.32 -4.71 -46.67
N LYS A 65 -5.57 -5.36 -47.56
CA LYS A 65 -4.62 -6.43 -47.17
C LYS A 65 -3.53 -5.94 -46.22
N ARG A 66 -3.00 -4.73 -46.46
CA ARG A 66 -2.02 -4.10 -45.55
C ARG A 66 -2.61 -3.78 -44.19
N PHE A 67 -3.87 -3.34 -44.14
CA PHE A 67 -4.56 -3.08 -42.88
C PHE A 67 -4.82 -4.37 -42.09
N GLU A 68 -5.22 -5.46 -42.75
CA GLU A 68 -5.41 -6.76 -42.12
C GLU A 68 -4.09 -7.38 -41.62
N GLN A 69 -3.01 -7.28 -42.41
CA GLN A 69 -1.67 -7.65 -41.94
C GLN A 69 -1.23 -6.80 -40.76
N GLY A 70 -1.44 -5.48 -40.82
CA GLY A 70 -1.14 -4.58 -39.71
C GLY A 70 -1.92 -4.93 -38.44
N ARG A 71 -3.21 -5.28 -38.57
CA ARG A 71 -4.02 -5.76 -37.45
C ARG A 71 -3.48 -7.04 -36.84
N PHE A 72 -3.03 -7.98 -37.67
CA PHE A 72 -2.45 -9.24 -37.19
C PHE A 72 -1.12 -9.01 -36.45
N ILE A 73 -0.24 -8.18 -37.00
CA ILE A 73 1.04 -7.83 -36.36
C ILE A 73 0.81 -7.14 -35.02
N VAL A 74 -0.11 -6.16 -34.98
CA VAL A 74 -0.46 -5.47 -33.73
C VAL A 74 -1.05 -6.43 -32.70
N GLN A 75 -1.91 -7.37 -33.12
CA GLN A 75 -2.45 -8.39 -32.21
C GLN A 75 -1.37 -9.33 -31.65
N ASP A 76 -0.44 -9.79 -32.50
CA ASP A 76 0.67 -10.64 -32.10
C ASP A 76 1.63 -9.91 -31.14
N GLU A 77 1.94 -8.63 -31.41
CA GLU A 77 2.76 -7.80 -30.53
C GLU A 77 2.10 -7.56 -29.17
N ILE A 78 0.78 -7.31 -29.14
CA ILE A 78 0.01 -7.20 -27.90
C ILE A 78 0.04 -8.52 -27.12
N GLY A 79 -0.13 -9.66 -27.79
CA GLY A 79 -0.05 -10.98 -27.16
C GLY A 79 1.32 -11.21 -26.52
N LYS A 80 2.40 -10.93 -27.24
CA LYS A 80 3.77 -11.02 -26.72
C LYS A 80 4.05 -10.04 -25.58
N ALA A 81 3.51 -8.83 -25.63
CA ALA A 81 3.62 -7.86 -24.54
C ALA A 81 2.92 -8.36 -23.27
N LEU A 82 1.71 -8.92 -23.42
CA LEU A 82 0.94 -9.48 -22.31
C LEU A 82 1.65 -10.69 -21.67
N GLU A 83 2.27 -11.56 -22.45
CA GLU A 83 3.06 -12.68 -21.93
C GLU A 83 4.29 -12.21 -21.15
N ARG A 84 5.02 -11.20 -21.66
CA ARG A 84 6.15 -10.60 -20.93
C ARG A 84 5.70 -9.97 -19.62
N GLU A 85 4.55 -9.28 -19.63
CA GLU A 85 3.97 -8.68 -18.42
C GLU A 85 3.57 -9.76 -17.40
N ARG A 86 2.90 -10.84 -17.84
CA ARG A 86 2.58 -11.98 -16.97
C ARG A 86 3.83 -12.63 -16.39
N ALA A 87 4.86 -12.86 -17.19
CA ALA A 87 6.12 -13.43 -16.73
C ALA A 87 6.81 -12.53 -15.68
N ALA A 88 6.92 -11.23 -15.96
CA ALA A 88 7.50 -10.26 -15.04
C ALA A 88 6.69 -10.15 -13.72
N ALA A 89 5.35 -10.15 -13.81
CA ALA A 89 4.47 -10.14 -12.64
C ALA A 89 4.67 -11.39 -11.77
N THR A 90 4.77 -12.57 -12.39
CA THR A 90 5.01 -13.82 -11.64
C THR A 90 6.39 -13.86 -10.97
N GLU A 91 7.42 -13.32 -11.59
CA GLU A 91 8.77 -13.28 -11.03
C GLU A 91 8.87 -12.29 -9.86
N LEU A 92 8.25 -11.11 -9.95
CA LEU A 92 8.11 -10.18 -8.82
C LEU A 92 7.39 -10.84 -7.64
N THR A 93 6.28 -11.54 -7.91
CA THR A 93 5.53 -12.25 -6.87
C THR A 93 6.34 -13.38 -6.25
N ARG A 94 7.21 -14.04 -7.03
CA ARG A 94 8.09 -15.12 -6.57
C ARG A 94 9.21 -14.59 -5.68
N GLU A 95 9.87 -13.49 -6.04
CA GLU A 95 10.90 -12.87 -5.23
C GLU A 95 10.32 -12.37 -3.89
N GLU A 96 9.16 -11.70 -3.93
CA GLU A 96 8.44 -11.27 -2.73
C GLU A 96 8.09 -12.46 -1.82
N ARG A 97 7.65 -13.57 -2.41
CA ARG A 97 7.35 -14.81 -1.67
C ARG A 97 8.60 -15.44 -1.06
N LEU A 98 9.78 -15.34 -1.69
CA LEU A 98 11.05 -15.79 -1.10
C LEU A 98 11.47 -14.88 0.06
N LYS A 99 11.33 -13.56 -0.08
CA LYS A 99 11.59 -12.60 1.01
C LYS A 99 10.66 -12.87 2.19
N ALA A 100 9.35 -13.04 1.95
CA ALA A 100 8.36 -13.38 2.97
C ALA A 100 8.73 -14.67 3.71
N LYS A 101 9.14 -15.72 2.99
CA LYS A 101 9.65 -16.97 3.60
C LYS A 101 10.87 -16.75 4.48
N SER A 102 11.81 -15.90 4.06
CA SER A 102 13.00 -15.60 4.85
C SER A 102 12.66 -14.83 6.15
N PHE A 103 11.70 -13.91 6.08
CA PHE A 103 11.21 -13.19 7.25
C PHE A 103 10.45 -14.10 8.20
N ALA A 104 9.61 -15.00 7.69
CA ALA A 104 8.92 -16.00 8.51
C ALA A 104 9.90 -16.86 9.31
N LYS A 105 10.99 -17.34 8.67
CA LYS A 105 12.04 -18.10 9.36
C LYS A 105 12.73 -17.29 10.46
N LYS A 106 13.04 -16.02 10.21
CA LYS A 106 13.63 -15.12 11.22
C LYS A 106 12.68 -14.89 12.40
N LEU A 107 11.37 -14.79 12.13
CA LEU A 107 10.35 -14.59 13.15
C LEU A 107 10.26 -15.82 14.06
N GLU A 108 10.26 -17.03 13.49
CA GLU A 108 10.27 -18.28 14.24
C GLU A 108 11.53 -18.44 15.11
N GLU A 109 12.69 -18.02 14.60
CA GLU A 109 13.93 -17.99 15.39
C GLU A 109 13.85 -17.00 16.57
N LYS A 110 13.28 -15.81 16.32
CA LYS A 110 13.06 -14.80 17.37
C LYS A 110 12.05 -15.25 18.41
N GLU A 111 10.99 -15.95 18.00
CA GLU A 111 10.00 -16.54 18.89
C GLU A 111 10.61 -17.64 19.76
N ARG A 112 11.47 -18.49 19.19
CA ARG A 112 12.24 -19.47 19.97
C ARG A 112 13.18 -18.82 20.98
N GLU A 113 13.85 -17.74 20.61
CA GLU A 113 14.74 -17.02 21.52
C GLU A 113 13.98 -16.35 22.66
N LEU A 114 12.85 -15.70 22.35
CA LEU A 114 11.98 -15.11 23.35
C LEU A 114 11.47 -16.17 24.33
N LYS A 115 11.04 -17.34 23.82
CA LYS A 115 10.61 -18.46 24.65
C LYS A 115 11.71 -18.94 25.60
N ARG A 116 12.97 -19.02 25.15
CA ARG A 116 14.10 -19.37 26.02
C ARG A 116 14.30 -18.33 27.13
N GLN A 117 14.15 -17.06 26.80
CA GLN A 117 14.25 -15.98 27.80
C GLN A 117 13.12 -16.07 28.80
N ASP A 118 11.89 -16.30 28.35
CA ASP A 118 10.73 -16.49 29.23
C ASP A 118 10.94 -17.69 30.16
N GLU A 119 11.40 -18.82 29.64
CA GLU A 119 11.75 -20.00 30.45
C GLU A 119 12.86 -19.68 31.47
N PHE A 120 13.90 -18.95 31.06
CA PHE A 120 14.97 -18.51 31.95
C PHE A 120 14.45 -17.61 33.07
N HIS A 121 13.61 -16.63 32.74
CA HIS A 121 13.02 -15.72 33.72
C HIS A 121 12.04 -16.44 34.65
N MET A 122 11.24 -17.37 34.13
CA MET A 122 10.35 -18.21 34.94
C MET A 122 11.12 -19.13 35.89
N ASP A 123 12.25 -19.71 35.46
CA ASP A 123 13.11 -20.53 36.32
C ASP A 123 13.75 -19.68 37.43
N GLN A 124 14.17 -18.45 37.13
CA GLN A 124 14.66 -17.52 38.15
C GLN A 124 13.59 -17.20 39.20
N LEU A 125 12.35 -16.95 38.76
CA LEU A 125 11.22 -16.71 39.67
C LEU A 125 10.93 -17.95 40.53
N ALA A 126 10.91 -19.14 39.93
CA ALA A 126 10.69 -20.39 40.65
C ALA A 126 11.77 -20.66 41.71
N ARG A 127 13.05 -20.39 41.40
CA ARG A 127 14.15 -20.49 42.37
C ARG A 127 14.03 -19.50 43.52
N LEU A 128 13.55 -18.28 43.25
CA LEU A 128 13.30 -17.29 44.30
C LEU A 128 12.12 -17.69 45.18
N GLU A 129 11.09 -18.31 44.60
CA GLU A 129 9.96 -18.88 45.32
C GLU A 129 10.39 -20.06 46.20
N GLU A 130 11.20 -20.99 45.68
CA GLU A 130 11.73 -22.14 46.44
C GLU A 130 12.66 -21.70 47.59
N ARG A 131 13.44 -20.64 47.36
CA ARG A 131 14.33 -20.06 48.38
C ARG A 131 13.63 -19.11 49.35
N SER A 132 12.32 -18.88 49.16
CA SER A 132 11.46 -18.15 50.08
C SER A 132 10.58 -19.14 50.86
N PRO A 133 11.06 -19.77 51.94
CA PRO A 133 10.23 -20.63 52.77
C PRO A 133 9.15 -19.85 53.58
N ASN A 134 8.94 -18.55 53.33
CA ASN A 134 8.29 -17.63 54.28
C ASN A 134 7.21 -16.69 53.73
N SER A 135 6.64 -16.90 52.53
CA SER A 135 5.52 -16.05 52.08
C SER A 135 4.13 -16.55 52.48
N ALA A 136 4.02 -17.71 53.15
CA ALA A 136 2.73 -18.28 53.58
C ALA A 136 2.71 -18.80 55.03
N VAL A 137 3.51 -18.23 55.94
CA VAL A 137 3.34 -18.44 57.38
C VAL A 137 3.29 -17.08 58.06
N LEU A 138 2.09 -16.54 58.22
CA LEU A 138 1.80 -15.68 59.36
C LEU A 138 2.09 -16.51 60.62
N PRO A 139 3.08 -16.16 61.46
CA PRO A 139 3.27 -16.86 62.71
C PRO A 139 2.15 -16.41 63.65
N THR A 140 1.12 -17.23 63.77
CA THR A 140 0.21 -17.22 64.91
C THR A 140 0.92 -17.92 66.07
N GLU A 141 1.68 -17.21 66.90
CA GLU A 141 2.19 -17.65 68.22
C GLU A 141 2.67 -16.41 69.05
N PRO A 142 2.68 -16.40 70.41
CA PRO A 142 1.72 -15.66 71.24
C PRO A 142 2.37 -14.61 72.22
N PRO A 143 1.73 -14.18 73.34
CA PRO A 143 1.49 -12.78 73.74
C PRO A 143 2.69 -12.01 74.38
N THR A 144 3.94 -12.39 74.14
CA THR A 144 5.10 -11.75 74.79
C THR A 144 5.53 -10.42 74.15
N ILE A 145 5.35 -10.29 72.82
CA ILE A 145 5.67 -9.04 72.10
C ILE A 145 4.65 -7.95 72.46
N PHE A 146 3.36 -8.31 72.59
CA PHE A 146 2.31 -7.38 72.97
C PHE A 146 2.51 -6.85 74.41
N HIS A 147 2.97 -7.71 75.33
CA HIS A 147 3.29 -7.28 76.69
C HIS A 147 4.47 -6.31 76.73
N ARG A 148 5.56 -6.59 76.00
CA ARG A 148 6.73 -5.70 75.94
C ARG A 148 6.42 -4.34 75.32
N CYS A 149 5.62 -4.30 74.25
CA CYS A 149 5.17 -3.03 73.66
C CYS A 149 4.25 -2.25 74.60
N SER A 150 3.36 -2.92 75.34
CA SER A 150 2.48 -2.26 76.31
C SER A 150 3.26 -1.66 77.48
N THR A 151 4.28 -2.35 78.01
CA THR A 151 5.13 -1.80 79.08
C THR A 151 5.93 -0.59 78.60
N LEU A 152 6.48 -0.64 77.38
CA LEU A 152 7.25 0.47 76.82
C LEU A 152 6.37 1.71 76.58
N ALA A 153 5.14 1.51 76.07
CA ALA A 153 4.18 2.59 75.87
C ALA A 153 3.74 3.24 77.19
N SER A 154 3.52 2.44 78.25
CA SER A 154 3.16 2.95 79.58
C SER A 154 4.29 3.76 80.22
N HIS A 155 5.55 3.30 80.12
CA HIS A 155 6.69 4.06 80.61
C HIS A 155 6.87 5.39 79.86
N TYR A 156 6.66 5.40 78.55
CA TYR A 156 6.75 6.63 77.74
C TYR A 156 5.69 7.66 78.14
N LEU A 157 4.44 7.22 78.33
CA LEU A 157 3.36 8.10 78.80
C LEU A 157 3.61 8.64 80.22
N GLN A 158 4.17 7.80 81.10
CA GLN A 158 4.48 8.20 82.47
C GLN A 158 5.61 9.25 82.52
N CYS A 159 6.64 9.10 81.67
CA CYS A 159 7.66 10.14 81.50
C CYS A 159 7.07 11.45 80.95
N TYR A 160 6.19 11.36 79.95
CA TYR A 160 5.57 12.54 79.34
C TYR A 160 4.68 13.31 80.33
N MET A 161 3.89 12.59 81.14
CA MET A 161 3.04 13.22 82.15
C MET A 161 3.84 13.84 83.29
N HIS A 162 4.97 13.25 83.68
CA HIS A 162 5.83 13.83 84.72
C HIS A 162 6.53 15.12 84.25
N GLN A 163 6.84 15.22 82.96
CA GLN A 163 7.50 16.39 82.37
C GLN A 163 6.53 17.54 82.04
N VAL A 164 5.22 17.29 81.99
CA VAL A 164 4.18 18.29 81.72
C VAL A 164 3.52 18.83 83.00
N LEU A 165 3.60 18.10 84.12
CA LEU A 165 3.08 18.53 85.43
C LEU A 165 4.10 19.23 86.35
N LEU A 166 5.34 19.43 85.89
CA LEU A 166 6.41 20.20 86.55
C LEU A 166 6.75 21.42 85.68
#